data_AF-A0A2G5UWM6-F1
#
_entry.id   AF-A0A2G5UWM6-F1
#
_cell.length_a   1.000
_cell.length_b   1.000
_cell.length_c   1.000
_cell.angle_alpha   90.00
_cell.angle_beta   90.00
_cell.angle_gamma   90.00
#
_symmetry.space_group_name_H-M   'P 1'
#
loop_
_entity.id
_entity.type
_entity.pdbx_description
1 polymer ?
#
loop_
_entity_poly.entity_id
_entity_poly.type
_entity_poly.pdbx_seq_one_letter_code
_entity_poly.pdbx_strand_id
1 'polypeptide(L)'
;MQMVQLRDIYQQEIDENLYLGHVSLKGMFSIYSNLTRLFSCPEINWILRFDELKTEEFREYIERILSTEFRQFTARGKSISNDLLTELMDKMPDKATIVIDSNIRSDYSNPKALRFRSVDYKDARWLKLEDLFSIRNSYIIKLKRTNFDCSDLNEFIHYWSDCEEDMIGQINITLKEETRIDKKEILKNFITICNNKSGSRHAFM
;
A
#
# COMPACT_ATOMS: atom_id res chain seq x y z
N MET A 1 -28.43 -9.28 -7.71
CA MET A 1 -28.00 -10.64 -8.10
C MET A 1 -28.25 -11.56 -6.91
N GLN A 2 -29.17 -12.54 -7.00
CA GLN A 2 -29.50 -13.44 -5.89
C GLN A 2 -28.39 -14.49 -5.69
N MET A 3 -28.26 -15.09 -4.49
CA MET A 3 -27.25 -16.12 -4.15
C MET A 3 -27.18 -17.28 -5.17
N VAL A 4 -28.26 -17.53 -5.90
CA VAL A 4 -28.34 -18.54 -6.99
C VAL A 4 -27.34 -18.23 -8.12
N GLN A 5 -27.16 -16.96 -8.48
CA GLN A 5 -26.28 -16.54 -9.58
C GLN A 5 -24.78 -16.65 -9.23
N LEU A 6 -24.42 -16.73 -7.94
CA LEU A 6 -23.04 -17.02 -7.52
C LEU A 6 -22.66 -18.47 -7.82
N ARG A 7 -23.63 -19.40 -7.80
CA ARG A 7 -23.38 -20.81 -8.15
C ARG A 7 -22.99 -20.98 -9.61
N ASP A 8 -23.59 -20.20 -10.50
CA ASP A 8 -23.36 -20.31 -11.94
C ASP A 8 -21.97 -19.83 -12.37
N ILE A 9 -21.36 -18.96 -11.56
CA ILE A 9 -20.01 -18.44 -11.80
C ILE A 9 -18.98 -19.04 -10.83
N TYR A 10 -19.38 -19.95 -9.94
CA TYR A 10 -18.43 -20.61 -9.05
C TYR A 10 -17.45 -21.47 -9.86
N GLN A 11 -16.16 -21.35 -9.55
CA GLN A 11 -15.14 -22.21 -10.16
C GLN A 11 -14.63 -23.25 -9.15
N GLN A 12 -14.00 -22.78 -8.08
CA GLN A 12 -13.32 -23.64 -7.12
C GLN A 12 -13.08 -22.91 -5.80
N GLU A 13 -12.72 -23.67 -4.78
CA GLU A 13 -12.23 -23.17 -3.50
C GLU A 13 -10.82 -23.71 -3.28
N ILE A 14 -9.84 -22.84 -3.02
CA ILE A 14 -8.45 -23.20 -2.74
C ILE A 14 -7.96 -22.31 -1.60
N ASP A 15 -7.37 -22.92 -0.57
CA ASP A 15 -6.77 -22.21 0.58
C ASP A 15 -7.72 -21.16 1.19
N GLU A 16 -8.96 -21.55 1.47
CA GLU A 16 -10.03 -20.68 2.02
C GLU A 16 -10.44 -19.51 1.10
N ASN A 17 -10.00 -19.51 -0.17
CA ASN A 17 -10.39 -18.53 -1.17
C ASN A 17 -11.44 -19.10 -2.12
N LEU A 18 -12.55 -18.38 -2.26
CA LEU A 18 -13.61 -18.66 -3.23
C LEU A 18 -13.28 -18.00 -4.58
N TYR A 19 -13.10 -18.81 -5.62
CA TYR A 19 -12.83 -18.32 -6.97
C TYR A 19 -14.12 -18.32 -7.79
N LEU A 20 -14.44 -17.14 -8.33
CA LEU A 20 -15.54 -16.93 -9.25
C LEU A 20 -14.97 -16.70 -10.66
N GLY A 21 -15.65 -17.24 -11.66
CA GLY A 21 -15.33 -17.06 -13.07
C GLY A 21 -15.59 -15.65 -13.55
N HIS A 22 -15.24 -15.41 -14.81
CA HIS A 22 -15.32 -14.09 -15.40
C HIS A 22 -16.75 -13.52 -15.32
N VAL A 23 -16.86 -12.32 -14.76
CA VAL A 23 -18.09 -11.54 -14.68
C VAL A 23 -17.88 -10.18 -15.35
N SER A 24 -18.94 -9.66 -15.96
CA SER A 24 -18.91 -8.27 -16.45
C SER A 24 -18.69 -7.30 -15.30
N LEU A 25 -18.18 -6.10 -15.59
CA LEU A 25 -18.05 -4.99 -14.64
C LEU A 25 -19.35 -4.79 -13.83
N LYS A 26 -20.49 -4.68 -14.52
CA LYS A 26 -21.80 -4.55 -13.87
C LYS A 26 -22.13 -5.72 -12.95
N GLY A 27 -21.78 -6.94 -13.39
CA GLY A 27 -21.89 -8.16 -12.59
C GLY A 27 -21.08 -8.04 -11.30
N MET A 28 -19.79 -7.75 -11.40
CA MET A 28 -18.86 -7.58 -10.28
C MET A 28 -19.37 -6.59 -9.23
N PHE A 29 -19.83 -5.40 -9.63
CA PHE A 29 -20.40 -4.42 -8.69
C PHE A 29 -21.73 -4.85 -8.09
N SER A 30 -22.52 -5.66 -8.82
CA SER A 30 -23.71 -6.28 -8.26
C SER A 30 -23.35 -7.32 -7.21
N ILE A 31 -22.24 -8.07 -7.37
CA ILE A 31 -21.74 -8.99 -6.34
C ILE A 31 -21.35 -8.20 -5.09
N TYR A 32 -20.48 -7.20 -5.27
CA TYR A 32 -20.03 -6.31 -4.20
C TYR A 32 -21.21 -5.76 -3.40
N SER A 33 -22.20 -5.14 -4.07
CA SER A 33 -23.36 -4.53 -3.40
C SER A 33 -24.21 -5.55 -2.63
N ASN A 34 -24.31 -6.79 -3.12
CA ASN A 34 -25.04 -7.83 -2.40
C ASN A 34 -24.25 -8.31 -1.18
N LEU A 35 -22.93 -8.50 -1.31
CA LEU A 35 -22.08 -8.95 -0.20
C LEU A 35 -22.07 -7.93 0.93
N THR A 36 -21.87 -6.64 0.63
CA THR A 36 -21.83 -5.58 1.65
C THR A 36 -23.17 -5.32 2.32
N ARG A 37 -24.28 -5.68 1.66
CA ARG A 37 -25.62 -5.64 2.27
C ARG A 37 -25.88 -6.83 3.19
N LEU A 38 -25.38 -8.01 2.85
CA LEU A 38 -25.63 -9.25 3.60
C LEU A 38 -24.68 -9.42 4.79
N PHE A 39 -23.45 -8.92 4.65
CA PHE A 39 -22.39 -9.08 5.63
C PHE A 39 -21.81 -7.73 6.00
N SER A 40 -21.45 -7.56 7.29
CA SER A 40 -20.58 -6.47 7.68
C SER A 40 -19.18 -6.79 7.17
N CYS A 41 -18.78 -6.17 6.07
CA CYS A 41 -17.47 -6.35 5.44
C CYS A 41 -16.59 -5.13 5.76
N PRO A 42 -15.92 -5.07 6.93
CA PRO A 42 -15.11 -3.91 7.31
C PRO A 42 -13.84 -3.75 6.47
N GLU A 43 -13.47 -4.79 5.72
CA GLU A 43 -12.26 -4.81 4.89
C GLU A 43 -12.60 -5.30 3.49
N ILE A 44 -12.74 -4.35 2.56
CA ILE A 44 -12.89 -4.62 1.14
C ILE A 44 -11.65 -4.11 0.43
N ASN A 45 -11.00 -5.02 -0.29
CA ASN A 45 -9.84 -4.74 -1.12
C ASN A 45 -10.19 -4.95 -2.59
N TRP A 46 -10.15 -3.86 -3.37
CA TRP A 46 -10.22 -3.95 -4.82
C TRP A 46 -8.84 -4.19 -5.40
N ILE A 47 -8.68 -5.28 -6.16
CA ILE A 47 -7.41 -5.61 -6.83
C ILE A 47 -7.60 -5.48 -8.33
N LEU A 48 -6.94 -4.50 -8.93
CA LEU A 48 -6.92 -4.32 -10.38
C LEU A 48 -5.57 -4.74 -10.96
N ARG A 49 -5.62 -5.65 -11.92
CA ARG A 49 -4.45 -6.08 -12.71
C ARG A 49 -4.38 -5.26 -13.99
N PHE A 50 -3.66 -4.16 -13.97
CA PHE A 50 -3.68 -3.20 -15.07
C PHE A 50 -2.93 -3.68 -16.31
N ASP A 51 -2.05 -4.67 -16.18
CA ASP A 51 -1.36 -5.32 -17.30
C ASP A 51 -2.25 -6.32 -18.05
N GLU A 52 -3.39 -6.69 -17.48
CA GLU A 52 -4.43 -7.52 -18.09
C GLU A 52 -5.58 -6.67 -18.68
N LEU A 53 -5.52 -5.33 -18.55
CA LEU A 53 -6.59 -4.40 -18.95
C LEU A 53 -6.09 -3.38 -19.97
N LYS A 54 -7.00 -2.90 -20.83
CA LYS A 54 -6.74 -1.68 -21.59
C LYS A 54 -6.83 -0.48 -20.64
N THR A 55 -6.11 0.60 -20.97
CA THR A 55 -6.09 1.82 -20.14
C THR A 55 -7.49 2.39 -19.90
N GLU A 56 -8.36 2.43 -20.91
CA GLU A 56 -9.72 2.96 -20.74
C GLU A 56 -10.60 2.07 -19.85
N GLU A 57 -10.42 0.75 -19.94
CA GLU A 57 -11.10 -0.18 -19.04
C GLU A 57 -10.63 0.07 -17.60
N PHE A 58 -9.32 0.16 -17.38
CA PHE A 58 -8.75 0.47 -16.06
C PHE A 58 -9.34 1.75 -15.47
N ARG A 59 -9.44 2.83 -16.26
CA ARG A 59 -10.06 4.08 -15.81
C ARG A 59 -11.53 3.90 -15.45
N GLU A 60 -12.30 3.17 -16.26
CA GLU A 60 -13.70 2.86 -15.96
C GLU A 60 -13.84 2.09 -14.64
N TYR A 61 -12.98 1.10 -14.39
CA TYR A 61 -12.95 0.38 -13.11
C TYR A 61 -12.62 1.32 -11.95
N ILE A 62 -11.62 2.19 -12.07
CA ILE A 62 -11.24 3.15 -11.03
C ILE A 62 -12.41 4.09 -10.69
N GLU A 63 -13.03 4.73 -11.69
CA GLU A 63 -14.18 5.61 -11.48
C GLU A 63 -15.32 4.88 -10.76
N ARG A 64 -15.58 3.63 -11.14
CA ARG A 64 -16.64 2.85 -10.52
C ARG A 64 -16.29 2.45 -9.08
N ILE A 65 -15.05 2.07 -8.79
CA ILE A 65 -14.58 1.73 -7.43
C ILE A 65 -14.68 2.95 -6.53
N LEU A 66 -14.27 4.13 -7.00
CA LEU A 66 -14.32 5.38 -6.25
C LEU A 66 -15.76 5.79 -5.88
N SER A 67 -16.77 5.29 -6.60
CA SER A 67 -18.18 5.47 -6.25
C SER A 67 -18.67 4.53 -5.12
N THR A 68 -17.81 3.69 -4.56
CA THR A 68 -18.15 2.71 -3.51
C THR A 68 -17.41 2.98 -2.21
N GLU A 69 -17.89 2.42 -1.10
CA GLU A 69 -17.12 2.38 0.13
C GLU A 69 -16.07 1.26 0.04
N PHE A 70 -14.80 1.64 0.03
CA PHE A 70 -13.69 0.70 0.08
C PHE A 70 -12.65 1.18 1.08
N ARG A 71 -11.90 0.21 1.62
CA ARG A 71 -10.83 0.50 2.57
C ARG A 71 -9.46 0.35 1.94
N GLN A 72 -9.33 -0.58 0.99
CA GLN A 72 -8.08 -0.86 0.32
C GLN A 72 -8.25 -0.94 -1.20
N PHE A 73 -7.27 -0.40 -1.89
CA PHE A 73 -7.12 -0.53 -3.32
C PHE A 73 -5.72 -1.05 -3.65
N THR A 74 -5.63 -2.02 -4.56
CA THR A 74 -4.38 -2.63 -5.01
C THR A 74 -4.26 -2.52 -6.54
N ALA A 75 -3.28 -1.75 -7.02
CA ALA A 75 -2.84 -1.81 -8.41
C ALA A 75 -1.73 -2.85 -8.54
N ARG A 76 -1.95 -3.86 -9.38
CA ARG A 76 -0.98 -4.92 -9.66
C ARG A 76 -0.64 -4.96 -11.14
N GLY A 77 0.64 -5.15 -11.43
CA GLY A 77 1.12 -5.42 -12.77
C GLY A 77 2.62 -5.23 -12.89
N LYS A 78 3.20 -5.51 -14.06
CA LYS A 78 4.67 -5.46 -14.24
C LYS A 78 5.29 -4.08 -14.00
N SER A 79 4.79 -3.04 -14.66
CA SER A 79 5.26 -1.66 -14.50
C SER A 79 4.12 -0.70 -14.79
N ILE A 80 3.83 0.20 -13.85
CA ILE A 80 2.83 1.25 -14.03
C ILE A 80 3.48 2.48 -14.68
N SER A 81 2.77 3.18 -15.58
CA SER A 81 3.25 4.45 -16.13
C SER A 81 3.07 5.57 -15.12
N ASN A 82 3.92 6.61 -15.22
CA ASN A 82 3.83 7.78 -14.34
C ASN A 82 2.46 8.47 -14.46
N ASP A 83 1.92 8.59 -15.68
CA ASP A 83 0.62 9.22 -15.92
C ASP A 83 -0.52 8.46 -15.22
N LEU A 84 -0.54 7.13 -15.35
CA LEU A 84 -1.58 6.31 -14.73
C LEU A 84 -1.46 6.30 -13.21
N LEU A 85 -0.24 6.26 -12.69
CA LEU A 85 0.03 6.33 -11.26
C LEU A 85 -0.38 7.69 -10.69
N THR A 86 -0.06 8.80 -11.36
CA THR A 86 -0.51 10.14 -10.96
C THR A 86 -2.03 10.24 -10.96
N GLU A 87 -2.69 9.80 -12.03
CA GLU A 87 -4.15 9.79 -12.10
C GLU A 87 -4.77 9.02 -10.93
N LEU A 88 -4.19 7.87 -10.59
CA LEU A 88 -4.62 7.07 -9.44
C LEU A 88 -4.41 7.79 -8.11
N MET A 89 -3.20 8.31 -7.86
CA MET A 89 -2.87 8.98 -6.59
C MET A 89 -3.71 10.24 -6.38
N ASP A 90 -4.01 10.98 -7.44
CA ASP A 90 -4.77 12.21 -7.35
C ASP A 90 -6.24 11.96 -7.01
N LYS A 91 -6.83 10.88 -7.54
CA LYS A 91 -8.23 10.50 -7.35
C LYS A 91 -8.50 9.74 -6.05
N MET A 92 -7.50 9.02 -5.52
CA MET A 92 -7.69 8.21 -4.32
C MET A 92 -7.93 9.09 -3.08
N PRO A 93 -8.86 8.70 -2.19
CA PRO A 93 -9.12 9.44 -0.97
C PRO A 93 -8.00 9.21 0.05
N ASP A 94 -7.61 10.26 0.77
CA ASP A 94 -6.52 10.20 1.77
C ASP A 94 -6.73 9.12 2.83
N LYS A 95 -7.99 8.74 3.12
CA LYS A 95 -8.31 7.69 4.11
C LYS A 95 -8.10 6.26 3.61
N ALA A 96 -7.81 6.06 2.32
CA ALA A 96 -7.63 4.73 1.74
C ALA A 96 -6.29 4.08 2.13
N THR A 97 -6.25 2.75 2.06
CA THR A 97 -5.01 1.98 1.98
C THR A 97 -4.68 1.72 0.52
N ILE A 98 -3.51 2.17 0.07
CA ILE A 98 -3.08 2.00 -1.32
C ILE A 98 -1.93 0.99 -1.40
N VAL A 99 -2.09 -0.03 -2.23
CA VAL A 99 -1.04 -1.02 -2.51
C VAL A 99 -0.65 -0.92 -3.97
N ILE A 100 0.63 -0.64 -4.24
CA ILE A 100 1.18 -0.67 -5.60
C ILE A 100 2.13 -1.86 -5.70
N ASP A 101 1.61 -2.97 -6.23
CA ASP A 101 2.35 -4.19 -6.55
C ASP A 101 2.87 -4.11 -7.99
N SER A 102 3.74 -3.13 -8.22
CA SER A 102 4.35 -2.87 -9.52
C SER A 102 5.69 -2.16 -9.42
N ASN A 103 6.47 -2.21 -10.50
CA ASN A 103 7.63 -1.33 -10.67
C ASN A 103 7.16 0.08 -11.00
N ILE A 104 7.82 1.06 -10.40
CA ILE A 104 7.59 2.50 -10.60
C ILE A 104 8.91 3.10 -11.11
N ARG A 105 8.83 4.03 -12.06
CA ARG A 105 10.02 4.66 -12.63
C ARG A 105 10.71 5.55 -11.59
N SER A 106 12.03 5.58 -11.61
CA SER A 106 12.85 6.34 -10.65
C SER A 106 12.72 7.87 -10.77
N ASP A 107 12.19 8.36 -11.91
CA ASP A 107 11.93 9.78 -12.16
C ASP A 107 10.53 10.22 -11.69
N TYR A 108 9.74 9.30 -11.15
CA TYR A 108 8.42 9.59 -10.62
C TYR A 108 8.49 10.41 -9.32
N SER A 109 7.54 11.31 -9.14
CA SER A 109 7.31 12.01 -7.87
C SER A 109 5.84 12.43 -7.80
N ASN A 110 5.23 12.29 -6.62
CA ASN A 110 3.90 12.80 -6.35
C ASN A 110 3.78 13.16 -4.85
N PRO A 111 3.32 14.37 -4.50
CA PRO A 111 3.25 14.82 -3.11
C PRO A 111 2.25 14.03 -2.24
N LYS A 112 1.33 13.26 -2.84
CA LYS A 112 0.40 12.39 -2.12
C LYS A 112 0.96 10.98 -1.84
N ALA A 113 2.11 10.63 -2.42
CA ALA A 113 2.67 9.28 -2.39
C ALA A 113 2.67 8.59 -1.02
N LEU A 114 2.89 9.36 0.05
CA LEU A 114 2.98 8.87 1.43
C LEU A 114 1.92 9.47 2.36
N ARG A 115 0.92 10.17 1.82
CA ARG A 115 -0.11 10.91 2.58
C ARG A 115 -1.43 10.16 2.73
N PHE A 116 -1.49 8.91 2.29
CA PHE A 116 -2.64 8.06 2.52
C PHE A 116 -2.60 7.46 3.92
N ARG A 117 -3.77 6.99 4.39
CA ARG A 117 -3.90 6.28 5.66
C ARG A 117 -2.91 5.14 5.76
N SER A 118 -2.71 4.38 4.69
CA SER A 118 -1.66 3.37 4.63
C SER A 118 -1.16 3.21 3.20
N VAL A 119 0.12 2.91 3.03
CA VAL A 119 0.69 2.56 1.71
C VAL A 119 1.57 1.32 1.77
N ASP A 120 1.52 0.52 0.71
CA ASP A 120 2.44 -0.60 0.48
C ASP A 120 2.98 -0.55 -0.95
N TYR A 121 4.26 -0.23 -1.07
CA TYR A 121 4.97 -0.21 -2.33
C TYR A 121 5.87 -1.43 -2.45
N LYS A 122 5.63 -2.23 -3.49
CA LYS A 122 6.57 -3.29 -3.88
C LYS A 122 7.90 -2.73 -4.35
N ASP A 123 7.85 -1.69 -5.17
CA ASP A 123 9.03 -0.95 -5.61
C ASP A 123 8.92 0.50 -5.14
N ALA A 124 9.76 0.84 -4.18
CA ALA A 124 9.85 2.16 -3.55
C ALA A 124 11.20 2.83 -3.84
N ARG A 125 11.99 2.32 -4.81
CA ARG A 125 13.30 2.87 -5.18
C ARG A 125 13.23 4.26 -5.82
N TRP A 126 12.04 4.68 -6.24
CA TRP A 126 11.77 6.02 -6.78
C TRP A 126 11.61 7.07 -5.68
N LEU A 127 11.32 6.66 -4.44
CA LEU A 127 11.23 7.58 -3.31
C LEU A 127 12.63 8.05 -2.92
N LYS A 128 12.70 9.32 -2.52
CA LYS A 128 13.88 9.93 -1.92
C LYS A 128 13.69 10.05 -0.41
N LEU A 129 14.78 10.31 0.31
CA LEU A 129 14.75 10.43 1.77
C LEU A 129 13.82 11.59 2.19
N GLU A 130 13.84 12.68 1.44
CA GLU A 130 13.03 13.87 1.70
C GLU A 130 11.53 13.61 1.59
N ASP A 131 11.12 12.63 0.76
CA ASP A 131 9.72 12.23 0.66
C ASP A 131 9.24 11.64 2.00
N LEU A 132 10.10 10.92 2.74
CA LEU A 132 9.75 10.35 4.04
C LEU A 132 9.47 11.43 5.09
N PHE A 133 10.09 12.60 4.98
CA PHE A 133 9.85 13.72 5.89
C PHE A 133 8.45 14.32 5.74
N SER A 134 7.77 14.07 4.61
CA SER A 134 6.39 14.52 4.37
C SER A 134 5.32 13.66 5.04
N ILE A 135 5.69 12.50 5.63
CA ILE A 135 4.74 11.57 6.24
C ILE A 135 4.06 12.25 7.44
N ARG A 136 2.72 12.29 7.43
CA ARG A 136 1.91 12.80 8.54
C ARG A 136 0.64 11.98 8.72
N ASN A 137 0.29 11.68 9.97
CA ASN A 137 -0.95 11.00 10.36
C ASN A 137 -1.23 9.70 9.57
N SER A 138 -0.17 8.97 9.18
CA SER A 138 -0.32 7.71 8.46
C SER A 138 -0.35 6.54 9.47
N TYR A 139 -1.05 5.46 9.12
CA TYR A 139 -1.19 4.28 9.97
C TYR A 139 -0.09 3.27 9.69
N ILE A 140 0.03 2.78 8.44
CA ILE A 140 1.03 1.77 8.07
C ILE A 140 1.70 2.13 6.74
N ILE A 141 3.02 2.18 6.74
CA ILE A 141 3.85 2.32 5.52
C ILE A 141 4.71 1.08 5.35
N LYS A 142 4.70 0.49 4.15
CA LYS A 142 5.55 -0.65 3.76
C LYS A 142 6.30 -0.31 2.47
N LEU A 143 7.62 -0.23 2.55
CA LEU A 143 8.53 0.04 1.44
C LEU A 143 9.41 -1.19 1.21
N LYS A 144 9.06 -2.06 0.26
CA LYS A 144 9.64 -3.40 0.14
C LYS A 144 10.98 -3.45 -0.60
N ARG A 145 11.17 -2.63 -1.62
CA ARG A 145 12.45 -2.47 -2.33
C ARG A 145 12.78 -0.99 -2.36
N THR A 146 13.89 -0.59 -1.75
CA THR A 146 14.28 0.82 -1.65
C THR A 146 15.73 1.02 -2.08
N ASN A 147 16.15 2.28 -2.12
CA ASN A 147 17.56 2.66 -2.26
C ASN A 147 18.18 3.13 -0.94
N PHE A 148 17.44 3.02 0.18
CA PHE A 148 17.86 3.52 1.47
C PHE A 148 18.88 2.60 2.14
N ASP A 149 19.92 3.17 2.71
CA ASP A 149 20.89 2.47 3.55
C ASP A 149 20.68 2.76 5.05
N CYS A 150 21.61 2.29 5.89
CA CYS A 150 21.51 2.48 7.34
C CYS A 150 21.65 3.95 7.78
N SER A 151 22.40 4.77 7.03
CA SER A 151 22.59 6.20 7.30
C SER A 151 21.31 6.95 6.97
N ASP A 152 20.67 6.65 5.84
CA ASP A 152 19.38 7.24 5.46
C ASP A 152 18.31 6.98 6.54
N LEU A 153 18.26 5.76 7.07
CA LEU A 153 17.34 5.43 8.17
C LEU A 153 17.68 6.17 9.46
N ASN A 154 18.97 6.35 9.78
CA ASN A 154 19.37 7.13 10.94
C ASN A 154 18.86 8.57 10.83
N GLU A 155 19.08 9.21 9.68
CA GLU A 155 18.62 10.57 9.40
C GLU A 155 17.09 10.68 9.46
N PHE A 156 16.36 9.71 8.89
CA PHE A 156 14.91 9.67 9.00
C PHE A 156 14.40 9.53 10.43
N ILE A 157 15.00 8.68 11.24
CA ILE A 157 14.58 8.50 12.65
C ILE A 157 14.89 9.77 13.45
N HIS A 158 16.00 10.47 13.19
CA HIS A 158 16.32 11.75 13.83
C HIS A 158 15.30 12.83 13.47
N TYR A 159 14.95 12.95 12.19
CA TYR A 159 13.88 13.85 11.78
C TYR A 159 12.56 13.53 12.48
N TRP A 160 12.21 12.23 12.56
CA TRP A 160 10.98 11.78 13.18
C TRP A 160 10.96 12.01 14.69
N SER A 161 12.06 11.79 15.41
CA SER A 161 12.11 12.01 16.87
C SER A 161 11.89 13.46 17.27
N ASP A 162 12.26 14.39 16.38
CA ASP A 162 12.15 15.83 16.61
C ASP A 162 10.81 16.42 16.12
N CYS A 163 9.94 15.61 15.49
CA CYS A 163 8.65 16.06 15.01
C CYS A 163 7.62 16.21 16.14
N GLU A 164 7.02 17.39 16.24
CA GLU A 164 5.93 17.66 17.19
C GLU A 164 4.60 16.95 16.82
N GLU A 165 4.42 16.63 15.54
CA GLU A 165 3.23 15.99 15.00
C GLU A 165 3.40 14.47 14.86
N ASP A 166 2.32 13.72 15.10
CA ASP A 166 2.28 12.28 14.85
C ASP A 166 2.52 11.97 13.36
N MET A 167 3.69 11.39 13.05
CA MET A 167 4.04 11.04 11.68
C MET A 167 3.37 9.73 11.23
N ILE A 168 3.63 8.62 11.93
CA ILE A 168 3.31 7.26 11.46
C ILE A 168 3.07 6.30 12.62
N GLY A 169 2.07 5.42 12.51
CA GLY A 169 1.82 4.35 13.49
C GLY A 169 2.77 3.16 13.36
N GLN A 170 3.06 2.72 12.13
CA GLN A 170 4.02 1.66 11.83
C GLN A 170 4.69 1.89 10.47
N ILE A 171 6.01 1.74 10.42
CA ILE A 171 6.77 1.75 9.17
C ILE A 171 7.63 0.49 9.02
N ASN A 172 7.67 -0.08 7.81
CA ASN A 172 8.55 -1.18 7.45
C ASN A 172 9.33 -0.78 6.19
N ILE A 173 10.64 -0.64 6.30
CA ILE A 173 11.53 -0.30 5.19
C ILE A 173 12.54 -1.43 5.02
N THR A 174 12.57 -2.03 3.83
CA THR A 174 13.68 -2.91 3.44
C THR A 174 14.81 -2.03 2.92
N LEU A 175 16.02 -2.24 3.43
CA LEU A 175 17.22 -1.55 2.94
C LEU A 175 17.50 -1.88 1.47
N LYS A 176 18.30 -1.03 0.83
CA LYS A 176 18.88 -1.26 -0.49
C LYS A 176 19.48 -2.67 -0.58
N GLU A 177 19.27 -3.31 -1.72
CA GLU A 177 19.79 -4.64 -2.01
C GLU A 177 21.29 -4.73 -1.67
N GLU A 178 21.71 -5.88 -1.12
CA GLU A 178 23.08 -6.16 -0.65
C GLU A 178 23.55 -5.36 0.58
N THR A 179 22.76 -4.43 1.10
CA THR A 179 23.08 -3.73 2.35
C THR A 179 22.85 -4.63 3.54
N ARG A 180 23.90 -4.85 4.34
CA ARG A 180 23.76 -5.52 5.64
C ARG A 180 23.18 -4.54 6.66
N ILE A 181 22.19 -4.98 7.42
CA ILE A 181 21.65 -4.19 8.54
C ILE A 181 22.75 -3.98 9.57
N ASP A 182 23.17 -2.73 9.75
CA ASP A 182 23.98 -2.29 10.87
C ASP A 182 23.11 -1.49 11.85
N LYS A 183 22.68 -2.18 12.91
CA LYS A 183 21.88 -1.57 13.97
C LYS A 183 22.61 -0.42 14.67
N LYS A 184 23.94 -0.44 14.74
CA LYS A 184 24.70 0.64 15.39
C LYS A 184 24.66 1.91 14.56
N GLU A 185 24.72 1.80 13.24
CA GLU A 185 24.60 2.96 12.36
C GLU A 185 23.18 3.51 12.37
N ILE A 186 22.16 2.65 12.25
CA ILE A 186 20.74 3.09 12.30
C ILE A 186 20.42 3.82 13.61
N LEU A 187 20.97 3.34 14.73
CA LEU A 187 20.68 3.87 16.08
C LEU A 187 21.75 4.84 16.59
N LYS A 188 22.63 5.30 15.71
CA LYS A 188 23.68 6.24 16.05
C LYS A 188 23.06 7.52 16.61
N ASN A 189 23.60 7.99 17.73
CA ASN A 189 23.14 9.15 18.50
C ASN A 189 21.77 8.97 19.20
N PHE A 190 21.19 7.76 19.25
CA PHE A 190 20.01 7.48 20.07
C PHE A 190 20.38 6.81 21.39
N ILE A 191 19.65 7.15 22.45
CA ILE A 191 19.65 6.36 23.68
C ILE A 191 18.75 5.15 23.46
N THR A 192 19.30 3.95 23.57
CA THR A 192 18.57 2.71 23.30
C THR A 192 18.28 1.97 24.59
N ILE A 193 17.00 1.63 24.82
CA ILE A 193 16.59 0.77 25.93
C ILE A 193 16.39 -0.65 25.37
N CYS A 194 17.30 -1.55 25.74
CA CYS A 194 17.26 -2.95 25.31
C CYS A 194 16.54 -3.82 26.34
N ASN A 195 15.43 -4.46 25.96
CA ASN A 195 14.83 -5.51 26.78
C ASN A 195 15.37 -6.88 26.37
N ASN A 196 16.18 -7.49 27.23
CA ASN A 196 16.88 -8.76 26.95
C ASN A 196 15.97 -10.01 26.89
N LYS A 197 14.64 -9.89 27.04
CA LYS A 197 13.74 -11.05 27.22
C LYS A 197 12.82 -11.41 26.04
N SER A 198 12.80 -10.69 24.93
CA SER A 198 12.10 -11.16 23.73
C SER A 198 12.60 -10.42 22.49
N GLY A 199 12.72 -11.14 21.36
CA GLY A 199 13.23 -10.65 20.08
C GLY A 199 13.12 -9.14 19.84
N SER A 200 14.25 -8.45 20.01
CA SER A 200 14.61 -7.16 19.42
C SER A 200 13.61 -5.98 19.51
N ARG A 201 12.86 -5.83 20.60
CA ARG A 201 12.13 -4.56 20.83
C ARG A 201 13.07 -3.54 21.48
N HIS A 202 13.28 -2.41 20.82
CA HIS A 202 14.05 -1.28 21.31
C HIS A 202 13.10 -0.09 21.42
N ALA A 203 13.15 0.63 22.53
CA ALA A 203 12.51 1.93 22.68
C ALA A 203 13.59 3.02 22.53
N PHE A 204 13.22 4.12 21.89
CA PHE A 204 14.05 5.30 21.68
C PHE A 204 13.48 6.43 22.52
N MET A 205 14.37 7.21 23.14
CA MET A 205 14.05 8.41 23.91
C MET A 205 15.01 9.51 23.50
#